data_AF-A0A7K4D210-F1
#
_entry.id   AF-A0A7K4D210-F1
#
_cell.length_a   1.000
_cell.length_b   1.000
_cell.length_c   1.000
_cell.angle_alpha   90.00
_cell.angle_beta   90.00
_cell.angle_gamma   90.00
#
_symmetry.space_group_name_H-M   'P 1'
#
loop_
_entity.id
_entity.type
_entity.pdbx_description
1 polymer ?
#
loop_
_entity_poly.entity_id
_entity_poly.type
_entity_poly.pdbx_seq_one_letter_code
_entity_poly.pdbx_strand_id
1 'polypeptide(L)'
;MIQDEQEYSEILHEIHALCTMHEKISQASECREFNRRSALLLQRLEDAGCYLLADRAMDLLACCNPKDLSQCDSVQRARDVLERMRELAAEDQKK
;
A
#
# COMPACT_ATOMS: atom_id res chain seq x y z
N MET A 1 2.22 8.92 -24.72
CA MET A 1 2.56 9.31 -23.34
C MET A 1 1.33 9.54 -22.46
N ILE A 2 0.10 9.18 -22.90
CA ILE A 2 -1.13 9.36 -22.09
C ILE A 2 -1.38 8.15 -21.16
N GLN A 3 -0.65 7.04 -21.33
CA GLN A 3 -0.82 5.82 -20.53
C GLN A 3 -0.17 5.93 -19.14
N ASP A 4 0.96 6.63 -19.01
CA ASP A 4 1.68 6.74 -17.74
C ASP A 4 0.96 7.60 -16.68
N GLU A 5 0.34 8.73 -17.06
CA GLU A 5 -0.32 9.61 -16.08
C GLU A 5 -1.59 9.00 -15.47
N GLN A 6 -2.37 8.29 -16.29
CA GLN A 6 -3.61 7.67 -15.83
C GLN A 6 -3.32 6.47 -14.92
N GLU A 7 -2.34 5.65 -15.30
CA GLU A 7 -1.88 4.52 -14.48
C GLU A 7 -1.26 4.99 -13.16
N TYR A 8 -0.47 6.06 -13.18
CA TYR A 8 0.09 6.67 -11.99
C TYR A 8 -1.01 7.25 -11.07
N SER A 9 -2.02 7.91 -11.63
CA SER A 9 -3.17 8.40 -10.86
C SER A 9 -3.94 7.26 -10.17
N GLU A 10 -4.11 6.12 -10.86
CA GLU A 10 -4.72 4.94 -10.28
C GLU A 10 -3.88 4.30 -9.16
N ILE A 11 -2.55 4.24 -9.34
CA ILE A 11 -1.61 3.78 -8.31
C ILE A 11 -1.74 4.64 -7.06
N LEU A 12 -1.76 5.97 -7.22
CA LEU A 12 -1.91 6.92 -6.12
C LEU A 12 -3.25 6.76 -5.40
N HIS A 13 -4.34 6.62 -6.16
CA HIS A 13 -5.65 6.34 -5.58
C HIS A 13 -5.67 5.03 -4.80
N GLU A 14 -5.03 3.98 -5.30
CA GLU A 14 -4.95 2.70 -4.61
C GLU A 14 -4.13 2.79 -3.32
N ILE A 15 -2.99 3.51 -3.32
CA ILE A 15 -2.20 3.81 -2.10
C ILE A 15 -3.08 4.51 -1.06
N HIS A 16 -3.81 5.55 -1.47
CA HIS A 16 -4.72 6.28 -0.57
C HIS A 16 -5.86 5.41 -0.03
N ALA A 17 -6.42 4.54 -0.88
CA ALA A 17 -7.45 3.59 -0.50
C ALA A 17 -6.93 2.58 0.53
N LEU A 18 -5.71 2.07 0.34
CA LEU A 18 -5.03 1.19 1.28
C LEU A 18 -4.77 1.89 2.63
N CYS A 19 -4.29 3.14 2.63
CA CYS A 19 -4.15 3.94 3.85
C CYS A 19 -5.47 4.02 4.64
N THR A 20 -6.55 4.39 3.95
CA THR A 20 -7.87 4.55 4.56
C THR A 20 -8.45 3.21 5.04
N MET A 21 -8.24 2.14 4.27
CA MET A 21 -8.67 0.79 4.64
C MET A 21 -7.95 0.36 5.90
N HIS A 22 -6.63 0.54 5.96
CA HIS A 22 -5.79 0.14 7.07
C HIS A 22 -6.17 0.84 8.39
N GLU A 23 -6.48 2.14 8.35
CA GLU A 23 -6.97 2.88 9.52
C GLU A 23 -8.28 2.31 10.11
N LYS A 24 -9.06 1.61 9.28
CA LYS A 24 -10.37 1.05 9.65
C LYS A 24 -10.34 -0.46 9.90
N ILE A 25 -9.20 -1.13 9.70
CA ILE A 25 -9.08 -2.58 9.93
C ILE A 25 -9.37 -2.86 11.39
N SER A 26 -10.44 -3.62 11.62
CA SER A 26 -10.86 -4.09 12.94
C SER A 26 -10.90 -5.62 13.01
N GLN A 27 -10.96 -6.29 11.85
CA GLN A 27 -11.07 -7.74 11.72
C GLN A 27 -9.93 -8.36 10.92
N ALA A 28 -9.59 -9.61 11.22
CA ALA A 28 -8.58 -10.37 10.49
C ALA A 28 -8.94 -10.60 9.01
N SER A 29 -10.23 -10.66 8.67
CA SER A 29 -10.71 -10.73 7.29
C SER A 29 -10.36 -9.47 6.49
N GLU A 30 -10.47 -8.29 7.09
CA GLU A 30 -10.13 -7.01 6.47
C GLU A 30 -8.61 -6.89 6.27
N CYS A 31 -7.82 -7.43 7.20
CA CYS A 31 -6.36 -7.50 7.07
C CYS A 31 -5.90 -8.43 5.92
N ARG A 32 -6.63 -9.52 5.67
CA ARG A 32 -6.40 -10.40 4.51
C ARG A 32 -6.71 -9.69 3.20
N GLU A 33 -7.82 -8.97 3.14
CA GLU A 33 -8.19 -8.20 1.95
C GLU A 33 -7.20 -7.05 1.69
N PHE A 34 -6.79 -6.36 2.74
CA PHE A 34 -5.75 -5.35 2.68
C PHE A 34 -4.44 -5.92 2.09
N ASN A 35 -3.97 -7.06 2.60
CA ASN A 35 -2.78 -7.73 2.07
C ASN A 35 -2.89 -8.07 0.59
N ARG A 36 -4.04 -8.63 0.20
CA ARG A 36 -4.28 -9.00 -1.19
C ARG A 36 -4.19 -7.79 -2.11
N ARG A 37 -4.80 -6.66 -1.71
CA ARG A 37 -4.73 -5.40 -2.45
C ARG A 37 -3.34 -4.80 -2.46
N SER A 38 -2.60 -4.84 -1.35
CA SER A 38 -1.21 -4.40 -1.28
C SER A 38 -0.29 -5.22 -2.20
N ALA A 39 -0.50 -6.54 -2.33
CA ALA A 39 0.26 -7.38 -3.24
C ALA A 39 -0.02 -7.06 -4.71
N LEU A 40 -1.29 -6.78 -5.06
CA LEU A 40 -1.65 -6.32 -6.40
C LEU A 40 -1.05 -4.94 -6.70
N LEU A 41 -1.05 -4.03 -5.72
CA LEU A 41 -0.42 -2.72 -5.87
C LEU A 41 1.10 -2.85 -6.08
N LEU A 42 1.77 -3.72 -5.32
CA LEU A 42 3.21 -3.98 -5.49
C LEU A 42 3.52 -4.37 -6.94
N GLN A 43 2.76 -5.32 -7.50
CA GLN A 43 2.95 -5.73 -8.89
C GLN A 43 2.80 -4.57 -9.87
N ARG A 44 1.76 -3.72 -9.70
CA ARG A 44 1.56 -2.53 -10.53
C ARG A 44 2.69 -1.51 -10.40
N LEU A 45 3.24 -1.34 -9.19
CA LEU A 45 4.37 -0.44 -8.94
C LEU A 45 5.64 -0.93 -9.63
N GLU A 46 5.89 -2.24 -9.63
CA GLU A 46 7.02 -2.86 -10.33
C GLU A 46 6.86 -2.71 -11.86
N ASP A 47 5.66 -2.98 -12.38
CA ASP A 47 5.34 -2.83 -13.81
C ASP A 47 5.50 -1.38 -14.29
N ALA A 48 5.12 -0.40 -13.45
CA ALA A 48 5.29 1.03 -13.71
C ALA A 48 6.73 1.54 -13.47
N GLY A 49 7.65 0.70 -13.01
CA GLY A 49 9.03 1.09 -12.68
C GLY A 49 9.17 1.97 -11.43
N CYS A 50 8.13 2.06 -10.61
CA CYS A 50 8.10 2.80 -9.34
C CYS A 50 8.76 2.02 -8.20
N TYR A 51 10.02 1.62 -8.38
CA TYR A 51 10.73 0.71 -7.46
C TYR A 51 10.81 1.22 -6.01
N LEU A 52 10.92 2.53 -5.79
CA LEU A 52 10.93 3.11 -4.44
C LEU A 52 9.62 2.89 -3.68
N LEU A 53 8.49 2.99 -4.39
CA LEU A 53 7.18 2.71 -3.80
C LEU A 53 6.97 1.19 -3.67
N ALA A 54 7.46 0.41 -4.63
CA ALA A 54 7.42 -1.05 -4.57
C ALA A 54 8.14 -1.60 -3.33
N ASP A 55 9.36 -1.12 -3.03
CA ASP A 55 10.10 -1.49 -1.82
C ASP A 55 9.29 -1.21 -0.54
N ARG A 56 8.54 -0.11 -0.49
CA ARG A 56 7.67 0.20 0.65
C ARG A 56 6.43 -0.67 0.71
N ALA A 57 5.87 -1.06 -0.43
CA ALA A 57 4.79 -2.05 -0.47
C ALA A 57 5.28 -3.44 -0.02
N MET A 58 6.53 -3.81 -0.32
CA MET A 58 7.17 -5.02 0.22
C MET A 58 7.32 -4.95 1.75
N ASP A 59 7.82 -3.82 2.28
CA ASP A 59 7.90 -3.58 3.73
C ASP A 59 6.53 -3.74 4.40
N LEU A 60 5.47 -3.22 3.76
CA LEU A 60 4.10 -3.28 4.24
C LEU A 60 3.57 -4.72 4.30
N LEU A 61 3.77 -5.50 3.23
CA LEU A 61 3.39 -6.92 3.15
C LEU A 61 4.19 -7.78 4.14
N ALA A 62 5.44 -7.44 4.40
CA ALA A 62 6.26 -8.12 5.40
C ALA A 62 5.76 -7.85 6.84
N CYS A 63 5.18 -6.68 7.10
CA CYS A 63 4.66 -6.31 8.41
C CYS A 63 3.27 -6.89 8.68
N CYS A 64 2.36 -6.80 7.71
CA CYS A 64 0.99 -7.26 7.86
C CYS A 64 0.89 -8.72 7.37
N ASN A 65 1.12 -9.72 8.21
CA ASN A 65 0.83 -11.13 7.84
C ASN A 65 -0.23 -11.72 8.80
N PRO A 66 -1.52 -11.73 8.40
CA PRO A 66 -2.58 -12.26 9.25
C PRO A 66 -2.45 -13.78 9.37
N LYS A 67 -1.79 -14.25 10.44
CA LYS A 67 -1.91 -15.64 10.88
C LYS A 67 -3.34 -15.87 11.36
N ASP A 68 -3.95 -16.97 10.94
CA ASP A 68 -5.39 -17.24 10.81
C ASP A 68 -6.37 -16.88 11.96
N LEU A 69 -5.91 -16.46 13.14
CA LEU A 69 -6.77 -16.23 14.31
C LEU A 69 -6.37 -15.03 15.20
N SER A 70 -5.35 -14.25 14.84
CA SER A 70 -4.85 -13.13 15.66
C SER A 70 -5.22 -11.77 15.07
N GLN A 71 -5.60 -10.81 15.92
CA GLN A 71 -5.63 -9.39 15.53
C GLN A 71 -4.25 -9.00 15.00
N CYS A 72 -4.21 -8.09 14.03
CA CYS A 72 -2.95 -7.65 13.45
C CYS A 72 -2.14 -6.87 14.51
N ASP A 73 -1.12 -7.50 15.08
CA ASP A 73 -0.20 -6.83 16.03
C ASP A 73 0.66 -5.75 15.36
N SER A 74 0.67 -5.73 14.01
CA SER A 74 1.50 -4.82 13.21
C SER A 74 0.74 -3.64 12.62
N VAL A 75 -0.49 -3.35 13.10
CA VAL A 75 -1.29 -2.20 12.66
C VAL A 75 -0.48 -0.91 12.76
N GLN A 76 0.21 -0.69 13.87
CA GLN A 76 0.96 0.55 14.07
C GLN A 76 2.13 0.66 13.08
N ARG A 77 2.81 -0.45 12.80
CA ARG A 77 3.93 -0.51 11.87
C ARG A 77 3.50 -0.35 10.41
N ALA A 78 2.40 -0.98 10.02
CA ALA A 78 1.82 -0.83 8.69
C ALA A 78 1.32 0.60 8.45
N ARG A 79 0.78 1.26 9.48
CA ARG A 79 0.42 2.68 9.42
C ARG A 79 1.64 3.57 9.16
N ASP A 80 2.75 3.37 9.86
CA ASP A 80 3.98 4.16 9.65
C ASP A 80 4.53 4.00 8.22
N VAL A 81 4.47 2.78 7.66
CA VAL A 81 4.90 2.52 6.27
C VAL A 81 3.98 3.21 5.26
N LEU A 82 2.66 3.13 5.47
CA LEU A 82 1.66 3.79 4.61
C LEU A 82 1.76 5.31 4.63
N GLU A 83 2.00 5.91 5.80
CA GLU A 83 2.19 7.35 5.93
C GLU A 83 3.40 7.82 5.11
N ARG A 84 4.53 7.11 5.21
CA ARG A 84 5.72 7.38 4.38
C ARG A 84 5.47 7.18 2.89
N MET A 85 4.72 6.14 2.49
CA MET A 85 4.35 5.94 1.09
C MET A 85 3.54 7.10 0.54
N ARG A 86 2.60 7.62 1.34
CA ARG A 86 1.78 8.78 0.98
C ARG A 86 2.62 10.06 0.83
N GLU A 87 3.58 10.29 1.73
CA GLU A 87 4.48 11.43 1.64
C GLU A 87 5.32 11.39 0.35
N LEU A 88 5.94 10.25 0.06
CA LEU A 88 6.74 10.04 -1.16
C LEU A 88 5.90 10.23 -2.42
N ALA A 89 4.71 9.64 -2.44
CA ALA A 89 3.74 9.78 -3.53
C ALA A 89 3.26 11.23 -3.76
N ALA A 90 3.22 12.06 -2.71
CA ALA A 90 2.85 13.46 -2.79
C ALA A 90 4.04 14.36 -3.20
N GLU A 91 5.26 14.00 -2.82
CA GLU A 91 6.48 14.70 -3.27
C GLU A 91 6.77 14.45 -4.76
N ASP A 92 6.51 13.24 -5.24
CA ASP A 92 6.75 12.83 -6.62
C ASP A 92 5.75 13.52 -7.59
N GLN A 93 4.52 13.81 -7.15
CA GLN A 93 3.54 14.65 -7.87
C GLN A 93 3.90 16.15 -7.95
N LYS A 94 4.84 16.64 -7.13
CA LYS A 94 5.23 18.06 -7.11
C LYS A 94 6.45 18.38 -7.99
N LYS A 95 7.07 17.37 -8.60
CA LYS A 95 8.18 17.52 -9.55
C LYS A 95 7.67 17.55 -10.99
#